data_AF-A0A2P8DEX6-F1
#
_entry.id   AF-A0A2P8DEX6-F1
#
_cell.length_a   1.000
_cell.length_b   1.000
_cell.length_c   1.000
_cell.angle_alpha   90.00
_cell.angle_beta   90.00
_cell.angle_gamma   90.00
#
_symmetry.space_group_name_H-M   'P 1'
#
loop_
_entity.id
_entity.type
_entity.pdbx_description
1 polymer ?
#
loop_
_entity_poly.entity_id
_entity_poly.type
_entity_poly.pdbx_seq_one_letter_code
_entity_poly.pdbx_strand_id
1 'polypeptide(L)'
;MGYSPNAAGILVPDSAEPWTPQEAVWQTVADSIGDPGAAGLVTTWEPSWTNVTVGDGNVVSAYRLALGVCTWTVSFELGSSSSVDGTVQLTLPAPAFGDNWMVVGSGVWNDNDVTSNRTPFVCRLSTPTAANLYYAGGSINQVAPFAAEPGDRLFCGGSYLVAPPA
;
A
#
# COMPACT_ATOMS: atom_id res chain seq x y z
N MET A 1 55.98 -4.75 10.97
CA MET A 1 55.21 -3.68 11.65
C MET A 1 54.15 -4.38 12.47
N GLY A 2 54.25 -4.29 13.81
CA GLY A 2 53.39 -5.04 14.72
C GLY A 2 52.11 -4.28 15.05
N TYR A 3 51.01 -5.00 15.16
CA TYR A 3 49.77 -4.51 15.76
C TYR A 3 49.53 -5.33 17.02
N SER A 4 49.20 -4.67 18.13
CA SER A 4 48.72 -5.35 19.33
C SER A 4 47.26 -4.96 19.60
N PRO A 5 46.42 -5.91 20.02
CA PRO A 5 45.05 -5.60 20.39
C PRO A 5 45.04 -4.85 21.72
N ASN A 6 44.30 -3.74 21.78
CA ASN A 6 43.99 -3.10 23.05
C ASN A 6 42.93 -3.92 23.83
N ALA A 7 42.60 -3.50 25.05
CA ALA A 7 41.61 -4.18 25.90
C ALA A 7 40.20 -4.31 25.28
N ALA A 8 39.92 -3.59 24.18
CA ALA A 8 38.68 -3.68 23.40
C ALA A 8 38.81 -4.53 22.12
N GLY A 9 39.94 -5.22 21.92
CA GLY A 9 40.18 -6.09 20.78
C GLY A 9 40.51 -5.37 19.47
N ILE A 10 40.77 -4.06 19.50
CA ILE A 10 41.11 -3.27 18.32
C ILE A 10 42.62 -3.28 18.14
N LEU A 11 43.07 -3.68 16.95
CA LEU A 11 44.48 -3.68 16.55
C LEU A 11 44.96 -2.25 16.27
N VAL A 12 45.86 -1.72 17.09
CA VAL A 12 46.46 -0.39 16.92
C VAL A 12 47.93 -0.53 16.52
N PRO A 13 48.44 0.26 15.55
CA PRO A 13 49.84 0.19 15.12
C PRO A 13 50.76 0.68 16.23
N ASP A 14 51.82 -0.11 16.49
CA ASP A 14 52.76 0.14 17.57
C ASP A 14 54.00 0.87 17.05
N SER A 15 53.94 2.21 16.94
CA SER A 15 55.12 3.10 17.03
C SER A 15 54.74 4.57 16.90
N ALA A 16 55.38 5.37 17.77
CA ALA A 16 55.13 6.78 18.06
C ALA A 16 55.58 7.78 16.98
N GLU A 17 54.65 8.62 16.54
CA GLU A 17 54.89 9.96 16.02
C GLU A 17 53.94 10.90 16.81
N PRO A 18 54.39 12.05 17.32
CA PRO A 18 53.49 12.96 18.02
C PRO A 18 52.44 13.48 17.03
N TRP A 19 51.21 13.03 17.22
CA TRP A 19 50.04 13.59 16.54
C TRP A 19 49.98 15.10 16.81
N THR A 20 50.42 15.92 15.87
CA THR A 20 49.90 17.27 15.77
C THR A 20 48.41 17.13 15.45
N PRO A 21 47.48 17.77 16.18
CA PRO A 21 46.07 17.68 15.85
C PRO A 21 45.86 18.31 14.48
N GLN A 22 45.88 17.49 13.43
CA GLN A 22 45.33 17.86 12.15
C GLN A 22 43.85 18.06 12.44
N GLU A 23 43.32 19.28 12.20
CA GLU A 23 41.93 19.63 12.47
C GLU A 23 41.04 18.47 12.04
N ALA A 24 40.30 17.89 12.99
CA ALA A 24 39.40 16.80 12.70
C ALA A 24 38.30 17.33 11.78
N VAL A 25 38.51 17.23 10.47
CA VAL A 25 37.48 17.47 9.48
C VAL A 25 36.54 16.29 9.61
N TRP A 26 35.41 16.53 10.27
CA TRP A 26 34.28 15.61 10.24
C TRP A 26 33.77 15.55 8.80
N GLN A 27 34.32 14.62 8.02
CA GLN A 27 33.70 14.23 6.77
C GLN A 27 32.46 13.43 7.14
N THR A 28 31.29 14.05 6.98
CA THR A 28 30.04 13.31 6.90
C THR A 28 30.13 12.45 5.65
N VAL A 29 30.59 11.22 5.79
CA VAL A 29 30.36 10.21 4.76
C VAL A 29 28.85 10.07 4.74
N ALA A 30 28.22 10.49 3.64
CA ALA A 30 26.82 10.18 3.44
C ALA A 30 26.73 8.65 3.47
N ASP A 31 26.22 8.13 4.58
CA ASP A 31 25.92 6.72 4.68
C ASP A 31 24.75 6.49 3.73
N SER A 32 25.03 6.15 2.48
CA SER A 32 24.01 5.63 1.59
C SER A 32 23.78 4.16 1.91
N ILE A 33 23.53 3.84 3.18
CA ILE A 33 22.59 2.77 3.49
C ILE A 33 21.27 3.36 3.02
N GLY A 34 20.85 3.00 1.80
CA GLY A 34 19.55 3.39 1.28
C GLY A 34 18.51 3.14 2.37
N ASP A 35 17.85 4.21 2.81
CA ASP A 35 16.97 4.22 3.97
C ASP A 35 16.09 2.95 4.01
N PRO A 36 16.33 1.99 4.93
CA PRO A 36 15.39 0.90 5.13
C PRO A 36 14.08 1.42 5.74
N GLY A 37 14.02 2.69 6.17
CA GLY A 37 12.92 3.37 6.86
C GLY A 37 11.67 3.64 6.03
N ALA A 38 11.66 3.36 4.73
CA ALA A 38 10.41 3.29 3.95
C ALA A 38 9.82 1.88 3.86
N ALA A 39 10.61 0.83 4.11
CA ALA A 39 10.16 -0.56 4.09
C ALA A 39 9.52 -0.93 5.45
N GLY A 40 8.31 -0.43 5.68
CA GLY A 40 7.56 -0.74 6.91
C GLY A 40 6.57 0.33 7.35
N LEU A 41 6.66 1.54 6.81
CA LEU A 41 5.67 2.58 7.06
C LEU A 41 4.42 2.35 6.21
N VAL A 42 3.26 2.54 6.85
CA VAL A 42 1.98 2.56 6.17
C VAL A 42 1.86 3.91 5.47
N THR A 43 1.76 3.89 4.14
CA THR A 43 1.68 5.07 3.29
C THR A 43 0.24 5.22 2.80
N THR A 44 -0.30 6.43 2.82
CA THR A 44 -1.59 6.73 2.19
C THR A 44 -1.43 6.83 0.68
N TRP A 45 -2.41 6.38 -0.10
CA TRP A 45 -2.45 6.65 -1.53
C TRP A 45 -3.78 7.30 -1.92
N GLU A 46 -3.83 7.91 -3.09
CA GLU A 46 -5.07 8.44 -3.64
C GLU A 46 -5.47 7.56 -4.82
N PRO A 47 -6.34 6.55 -4.61
CA PRO A 47 -6.84 5.77 -5.73
C PRO A 47 -7.64 6.69 -6.65
N SER A 48 -7.54 6.47 -7.95
CA SER A 48 -8.60 6.86 -8.88
C SER A 48 -9.53 5.67 -9.08
N TRP A 49 -10.79 5.95 -9.40
CA TRP A 49 -11.79 4.91 -9.61
C TRP A 49 -12.77 5.30 -10.71
N THR A 50 -13.48 4.30 -11.22
CA THR A 50 -14.60 4.48 -12.13
C THR A 50 -15.84 3.83 -11.53
N ASN A 51 -17.01 4.20 -12.05
CA ASN A 51 -18.28 3.53 -11.73
C ASN A 51 -18.71 3.66 -10.25
N VAL A 52 -18.09 4.58 -9.52
CA VAL A 52 -18.45 5.02 -8.16
C VAL A 52 -18.34 6.54 -8.11
N THR A 53 -19.40 7.20 -7.68
CA THR A 53 -19.40 8.59 -7.23
C THR A 53 -19.46 8.55 -5.70
N VAL A 54 -18.44 9.07 -5.02
CA VAL A 54 -18.43 9.16 -3.54
C VAL A 54 -19.18 10.40 -3.06
N GLY A 55 -19.27 11.44 -3.89
CA GLY A 55 -19.99 12.66 -3.55
C GLY A 55 -19.40 13.34 -2.31
N ASP A 56 -20.26 13.57 -1.31
CA ASP A 56 -19.98 14.10 0.04
C ASP A 56 -19.44 13.06 1.03
N GLY A 57 -19.19 11.83 0.56
CA GLY A 57 -18.57 10.77 1.33
C GLY A 57 -17.06 10.95 1.53
N ASN A 58 -16.41 9.91 2.03
CA ASN A 58 -14.97 9.92 2.31
C ASN A 58 -14.27 8.67 1.75
N VAL A 59 -13.03 8.84 1.29
CA VAL A 59 -12.16 7.74 0.87
C VAL A 59 -10.93 7.71 1.74
N VAL A 60 -10.73 6.58 2.43
CA VAL A 60 -9.54 6.34 3.23
C VAL A 60 -8.79 5.18 2.62
N SER A 61 -7.49 5.36 2.36
CA SER A 61 -6.68 4.31 1.78
C SER A 61 -5.27 4.31 2.36
N ALA A 62 -4.70 3.12 2.51
CA ALA A 62 -3.38 2.90 3.07
C ALA A 62 -2.70 1.61 2.58
N TYR A 63 -1.44 1.69 2.16
CA TYR A 63 -0.67 0.56 1.66
C TYR A 63 0.71 0.48 2.31
N ARG A 64 1.36 -0.67 2.15
CA ARG A 64 2.76 -0.87 2.50
C ARG A 64 3.44 -1.72 1.44
N LEU A 65 4.71 -1.43 1.17
CA LEU A 65 5.57 -2.22 0.31
C LEU A 65 6.64 -2.90 1.16
N ALA A 66 6.71 -4.22 1.07
CA ALA A 66 7.75 -5.00 1.73
C ALA A 66 8.08 -6.25 0.90
N LEU A 67 9.37 -6.49 0.66
CA LEU A 67 9.87 -7.71 0.01
C LEU A 67 9.19 -8.03 -1.33
N GLY A 68 8.92 -7.00 -2.15
CA GLY A 68 8.24 -7.17 -3.44
C GLY A 68 6.74 -7.46 -3.35
N VAL A 69 6.13 -7.29 -2.18
CA VAL A 69 4.68 -7.42 -1.95
C VAL A 69 4.09 -6.06 -1.59
N CYS A 70 2.97 -5.70 -2.21
CA CYS A 70 2.12 -4.61 -1.79
C CYS A 70 0.96 -5.17 -0.97
N THR A 71 0.80 -4.72 0.27
CA THR A 71 -0.44 -4.92 1.06
C THR A 71 -1.19 -3.60 1.08
N TRP A 72 -2.50 -3.62 0.83
CA TRP A 72 -3.30 -2.41 0.64
C TRP A 72 -4.69 -2.55 1.27
N THR A 73 -5.28 -1.42 1.67
CA THR A 73 -6.68 -1.31 2.12
C THR A 73 -7.29 0.00 1.68
N VAL A 74 -8.53 -0.01 1.20
CA VAL A 74 -9.32 1.18 0.87
C VAL A 74 -10.73 1.04 1.43
N SER A 75 -11.28 2.16 1.89
CA SER A 75 -12.66 2.29 2.35
C SER A 75 -13.30 3.48 1.63
N PHE A 76 -14.45 3.25 1.02
CA PHE A 76 -15.35 4.29 0.53
C PHE A 76 -16.52 4.36 1.49
N GLU A 77 -16.62 5.45 2.24
CA GLU A 77 -17.82 5.80 2.98
C GLU A 77 -18.68 6.68 2.08
N LEU A 78 -19.90 6.24 1.80
CA LEU A 78 -20.79 6.90 0.87
C LEU A 78 -21.58 7.99 1.57
N GLY A 79 -21.73 9.12 0.88
CA GLY A 79 -22.54 10.25 1.31
C GLY A 79 -23.90 10.28 0.62
N SER A 80 -24.67 11.34 0.90
CA SER A 80 -26.02 11.54 0.34
C SER A 80 -26.08 11.75 -1.17
N SER A 81 -24.95 12.11 -1.78
CA SER A 81 -24.81 12.30 -3.22
C SER A 81 -24.00 11.18 -3.91
N SER A 82 -23.73 10.09 -3.19
CA SER A 82 -23.03 8.93 -3.74
C SER A 82 -23.86 8.13 -4.74
N SER A 83 -23.18 7.45 -5.65
CA SER A 83 -23.78 6.48 -6.57
C SER A 83 -22.78 5.42 -6.98
N VAL A 84 -23.25 4.23 -7.36
CA VAL A 84 -22.43 3.17 -7.96
C VAL A 84 -23.16 2.67 -9.20
N ASP A 85 -22.49 2.69 -10.34
CA ASP A 85 -23.06 2.29 -11.62
C ASP A 85 -22.05 1.49 -12.44
N GLY A 86 -22.31 0.20 -12.65
CA GLY A 86 -21.40 -0.72 -13.32
C GLY A 86 -20.22 -1.17 -12.46
N THR A 87 -19.25 -1.83 -13.11
CA THR A 87 -18.12 -2.48 -12.42
C THR A 87 -17.17 -1.46 -11.83
N VAL A 88 -17.14 -1.37 -10.51
CA VAL A 88 -16.16 -0.55 -9.79
C VAL A 88 -14.75 -1.03 -10.12
N GLN A 89 -13.94 -0.11 -10.61
CA GLN A 89 -12.51 -0.30 -10.81
C GLN A 89 -11.75 0.73 -9.98
N LEU A 90 -10.65 0.32 -9.34
CA LEU A 90 -9.76 1.21 -8.59
C LEU A 90 -8.31 1.04 -9.06
N THR A 91 -7.54 2.12 -9.03
CA THR A 91 -6.08 2.04 -9.27
C THR A 91 -5.34 1.51 -8.06
N LEU A 92 -4.38 0.64 -8.32
CA LEU A 92 -3.53 0.03 -7.31
C LEU A 92 -2.39 0.99 -6.89
N PRO A 93 -1.90 0.90 -5.64
CA PRO A 93 -0.81 1.74 -5.15
C PRO A 93 0.52 1.59 -5.91
N ALA A 94 0.74 0.41 -6.50
CA ALA A 94 1.92 0.08 -7.29
C ALA A 94 1.54 -0.94 -8.38
N PRO A 95 2.24 -0.98 -9.53
CA PRO A 95 1.97 -1.99 -10.56
C PRO A 95 2.14 -3.41 -10.03
N ALA A 96 1.16 -4.27 -10.28
CA ALA A 96 1.19 -5.68 -9.92
C ALA A 96 2.03 -6.49 -10.91
N PHE A 97 2.72 -7.51 -10.40
CA PHE A 97 3.33 -8.58 -11.17
C PHE A 97 2.23 -9.57 -11.55
N GLY A 98 1.74 -9.44 -12.78
CA GLY A 98 0.63 -10.23 -13.28
C GLY A 98 -0.22 -9.43 -14.26
N ASP A 99 -1.25 -10.10 -14.75
CA ASP A 99 -2.24 -9.50 -15.65
C ASP A 99 -3.65 -9.87 -15.15
N ASN A 100 -4.65 -9.62 -15.98
CA ASN A 100 -6.06 -9.73 -15.66
C ASN A 100 -6.48 -11.04 -14.94
N TRP A 101 -7.57 -10.96 -14.18
CA TRP A 101 -8.23 -12.05 -13.44
C TRP A 101 -7.49 -12.64 -12.23
N MET A 102 -6.27 -12.18 -11.90
CA MET A 102 -5.63 -12.53 -10.63
C MET A 102 -6.33 -11.87 -9.44
N VAL A 103 -6.63 -12.64 -8.40
CA VAL A 103 -7.20 -12.11 -7.15
C VAL A 103 -6.11 -11.38 -6.36
N VAL A 104 -6.36 -10.11 -6.07
CA VAL A 104 -5.42 -9.24 -5.33
C VAL A 104 -5.99 -8.72 -4.01
N GLY A 105 -7.20 -9.17 -3.67
CA GLY A 105 -7.87 -8.80 -2.45
C GLY A 105 -9.31 -9.26 -2.41
N SER A 106 -9.98 -8.88 -1.34
CA SER A 106 -11.41 -9.07 -1.13
C SER A 106 -11.95 -7.91 -0.31
N GLY A 107 -13.26 -7.85 -0.20
CA GLY A 107 -13.93 -6.80 0.55
C GLY A 107 -15.35 -7.15 0.88
N VAL A 108 -16.00 -6.18 1.52
CA VAL A 108 -17.38 -6.25 1.94
C VAL A 108 -18.04 -4.91 1.60
N TRP A 109 -19.22 -4.99 0.99
CA TRP A 109 -20.18 -3.91 0.98
C TRP A 109 -21.02 -4.01 2.26
N ASN A 110 -21.00 -2.95 3.06
CA ASN A 110 -21.82 -2.83 4.26
C ASN A 110 -22.90 -1.80 4.01
N ASP A 111 -24.15 -2.27 3.96
CA ASP A 111 -25.35 -1.45 3.97
C ASP A 111 -25.59 -1.00 5.43
N ASN A 112 -25.65 0.31 5.65
CA ASN A 112 -25.71 0.89 6.99
C ASN A 112 -27.15 0.89 7.57
N ASP A 113 -28.18 0.69 6.75
CA ASP A 113 -29.58 0.60 7.21
C ASP A 113 -29.92 -0.80 7.75
N VAL A 114 -29.19 -1.83 7.32
CA VAL A 114 -29.50 -3.23 7.64
C VAL A 114 -28.39 -3.85 8.49
N THR A 115 -28.68 -4.13 9.76
CA THR A 115 -27.73 -4.61 10.79
C THR A 115 -26.99 -5.92 10.46
N SER A 116 -27.37 -6.62 9.39
CA SER A 116 -26.86 -7.93 9.01
C SER A 116 -26.49 -8.08 7.53
N ASN A 117 -26.57 -7.03 6.69
CA ASN A 117 -26.36 -7.18 5.25
C ASN A 117 -24.94 -6.78 4.82
N ARG A 118 -24.02 -7.73 5.00
CA ARG A 118 -22.65 -7.63 4.48
C ARG A 118 -22.51 -8.47 3.23
N THR A 119 -22.33 -7.84 2.08
CA THR A 119 -22.18 -8.55 0.82
C THR A 119 -20.69 -8.66 0.47
N PRO A 120 -20.09 -9.86 0.50
CA PRO A 120 -18.67 -10.03 0.20
C PRO A 120 -18.40 -9.94 -1.32
N PHE A 121 -17.23 -9.41 -1.67
CA PHE A 121 -16.74 -9.36 -3.04
C PHE A 121 -15.23 -9.65 -3.11
N VAL A 122 -14.74 -9.87 -4.32
CA VAL A 122 -13.36 -10.19 -4.65
C VAL A 122 -12.78 -9.05 -5.50
N CYS A 123 -11.53 -8.68 -5.23
CA CYS A 123 -10.78 -7.72 -6.04
C CYS A 123 -9.91 -8.50 -7.02
N ARG A 124 -10.07 -8.27 -8.33
CA ARG A 124 -9.28 -8.92 -9.37
C ARG A 124 -8.58 -7.90 -10.25
N LEU A 125 -7.35 -8.18 -10.65
CA LEU A 125 -6.66 -7.36 -11.65
C LEU A 125 -7.51 -7.24 -12.91
N SER A 126 -7.66 -6.00 -13.38
CA SER A 126 -8.14 -5.71 -14.74
C SER A 126 -6.97 -5.35 -15.66
N THR A 127 -5.94 -4.72 -15.09
CA THR A 127 -4.64 -4.43 -15.70
C THR A 127 -3.57 -4.54 -14.60
N PRO A 128 -2.26 -4.44 -14.91
CA PRO A 128 -1.23 -4.35 -13.88
C PRO A 128 -1.41 -3.17 -12.91
N THR A 129 -2.15 -2.12 -13.26
CA THR A 129 -2.30 -0.91 -12.43
C THR A 129 -3.69 -0.74 -11.83
N ALA A 130 -4.63 -1.65 -12.11
CA ALA A 130 -6.02 -1.52 -11.69
C ALA A 130 -6.66 -2.85 -11.29
N ALA A 131 -7.60 -2.78 -10.35
CA ALA A 131 -8.41 -3.90 -9.92
C ALA A 131 -9.90 -3.59 -10.02
N ASN A 132 -10.66 -4.54 -10.58
CA ASN A 132 -12.11 -4.57 -10.58
C ASN A 132 -12.63 -5.26 -9.33
N LEU A 133 -13.79 -4.81 -8.85
CA LEU A 133 -14.51 -5.41 -7.74
C LEU A 133 -15.64 -6.31 -8.27
N TYR A 134 -15.64 -7.58 -7.86
CA TYR A 134 -16.57 -8.62 -8.32
C TYR A 134 -17.30 -9.28 -7.15
N TYR A 135 -18.63 -9.31 -7.17
CA TYR A 135 -19.38 -10.19 -6.28
C TYR A 135 -19.08 -11.67 -6.57
N ALA A 136 -19.37 -12.55 -5.61
CA ALA A 136 -19.27 -13.99 -5.81
C ALA A 136 -20.24 -14.46 -6.94
N GLY A 137 -19.76 -14.46 -8.18
CA GLY A 137 -20.52 -14.86 -9.38
C GLY A 137 -20.53 -13.84 -10.54
N GLY A 138 -20.18 -12.57 -10.32
CA GLY A 138 -20.26 -11.52 -11.35
C GLY A 138 -19.57 -10.22 -10.96
N SER A 139 -19.49 -9.22 -11.83
CA SER A 139 -19.00 -7.88 -11.45
C SER A 139 -19.95 -7.20 -10.47
N ILE A 140 -19.47 -6.20 -9.71
CA ILE A 140 -20.38 -5.24 -9.08
C ILE A 140 -21.14 -4.56 -10.23
N ASN A 141 -22.34 -5.01 -10.57
CA ASN A 141 -23.15 -4.51 -11.69
C ASN A 141 -24.60 -4.40 -11.20
N GLN A 142 -24.87 -3.40 -10.35
CA GLN A 142 -26.08 -3.35 -9.54
C GLN A 142 -27.30 -2.80 -10.30
N VAL A 143 -27.83 -3.63 -11.21
CA VAL A 143 -29.23 -3.55 -11.64
C VAL A 143 -30.11 -3.64 -10.39
N ALA A 144 -30.63 -2.50 -9.96
CA ALA A 144 -30.77 -2.17 -8.54
C ALA A 144 -31.54 -3.19 -7.68
N PRO A 145 -30.85 -3.92 -6.78
CA PRO A 145 -31.46 -4.65 -5.65
C PRO A 145 -31.64 -3.74 -4.41
N PHE A 146 -31.04 -2.55 -4.46
CA PHE A 146 -30.64 -1.69 -3.36
C PHE A 146 -30.15 -0.34 -3.98
N ALA A 147 -30.08 0.73 -3.19
CA ALA A 147 -29.62 2.07 -3.54
C ALA A 147 -28.59 2.54 -2.51
N ALA A 148 -27.49 3.18 -2.93
CA ALA A 148 -26.50 3.67 -1.98
C ALA A 148 -27.11 4.74 -1.05
N GLU A 149 -26.96 4.56 0.25
CA GLU A 149 -27.43 5.49 1.28
C GLU A 149 -26.25 6.14 2.04
N PRO A 150 -26.46 7.32 2.65
CA PRO A 150 -25.46 7.91 3.52
C PRO A 150 -25.01 6.95 4.63
N GLY A 151 -23.70 6.76 4.75
CA GLY A 151 -23.09 5.88 5.75
C GLY A 151 -22.82 4.46 5.26
N ASP A 152 -23.31 4.08 4.07
CA ASP A 152 -22.90 2.84 3.42
C ASP A 152 -21.39 2.81 3.22
N ARG A 153 -20.80 1.62 3.33
CA ARG A 153 -19.36 1.49 3.26
C ARG A 153 -18.93 0.32 2.38
N LEU A 154 -18.14 0.63 1.35
CA LEU A 154 -17.35 -0.37 0.64
C LEU A 154 -15.95 -0.42 1.26
N PHE A 155 -15.60 -1.55 1.88
CA PHE A 155 -14.26 -1.78 2.40
C PHE A 155 -13.60 -2.92 1.64
N CYS A 156 -12.39 -2.72 1.13
CA CYS A 156 -11.60 -3.80 0.55
C CYS A 156 -10.11 -3.64 0.80
N GLY A 157 -9.41 -4.75 0.64
CA GLY A 157 -7.96 -4.79 0.73
C GLY A 157 -7.41 -6.14 0.33
N GLY A 158 -6.10 -6.24 0.30
CA GLY A 158 -5.44 -7.48 -0.04
C GLY A 158 -3.95 -7.34 -0.18
N SER A 159 -3.36 -8.26 -0.94
CA SER A 159 -1.93 -8.25 -1.22
C SER A 159 -1.63 -8.82 -2.60
N TYR A 160 -0.59 -8.30 -3.23
CA TYR A 160 -0.11 -8.75 -4.53
C TYR A 160 1.39 -8.54 -4.68
N LEU A 161 2.03 -9.32 -5.55
CA LEU A 161 3.43 -9.13 -5.92
C LEU A 161 3.56 -7.87 -6.79
N VAL A 162 4.56 -7.04 -6.55
CA VAL A 162 4.81 -5.81 -7.31
C VAL A 162 5.67 -6.13 -8.53
N ALA A 163 5.36 -5.53 -9.67
CA ALA A 163 6.20 -5.65 -10.87
C ALA A 163 7.61 -5.11 -10.61
N PRO A 164 8.67 -5.77 -11.10
CA PRO A 164 10.03 -5.24 -10.96
C PRO A 164 10.14 -3.89 -11.68
N PRO A 165 10.99 -2.96 -11.20
CA PRO A 165 11.30 -1.75 -11.93
C PRO A 165 11.87 -2.10 -13.30
N ALA A 166 11.45 -1.34 -14.32
CA ALA A 166 11.92 -1.48 -15.70
C ALA A 166 13.39 -1.09 -15.86
#